data_AF-A0A920HTA8-F1
#
_entry.id   AF-A0A920HTA8-F1
#
_cell.length_a   1.000
_cell.length_b   1.000
_cell.length_c   1.000
_cell.angle_alpha   90.00
_cell.angle_beta   90.00
_cell.angle_gamma   90.00
#
_symmetry.space_group_name_H-M   'P 1'
#
loop_
_entity.id
_entity.type
_entity.pdbx_description
1 polymer ?
#
loop_
_entity_poly.entity_id
_entity_poly.type
_entity_poly.pdbx_seq_one_letter_code
_entity_poly.pdbx_strand_id
1 'polypeptide(L)'
;MWIIFTDYERRGLSRIQAAKLGIGEVALPIIVSTATTIAAFIPLGTWPGIIGEFMIYFPITLSAILGSSLIVAIFFNSMLVSNFMTVEENELNNKNLYRATYFFRKYWNYFSDF
;
A
#
# COMPACT_ATOMS: atom_id res chain seq x y z
N MET A 1 -5.85 -4.38 -3.30
CA MET A 1 -5.45 -5.80 -3.31
C MET A 1 -6.46 -6.69 -2.59
N TRP A 2 -6.74 -6.48 -1.30
CA TRP A 2 -7.72 -7.30 -0.55
C TRP A 2 -9.13 -7.33 -1.19
N ILE A 3 -9.70 -6.17 -1.53
CA ILE A 3 -11.02 -6.08 -2.19
C ILE A 3 -11.06 -6.84 -3.52
N ILE A 4 -9.98 -6.75 -4.30
CA ILE A 4 -9.85 -7.38 -5.62
C ILE A 4 -9.72 -8.90 -5.47
N PHE A 5 -8.98 -9.36 -4.46
CA PHE A 5 -8.81 -10.78 -4.17
C PHE A 5 -10.15 -11.43 -3.79
N THR A 6 -10.94 -10.75 -2.95
CA THR A 6 -12.29 -11.19 -2.58
C THR A 6 -13.23 -11.24 -3.78
N ASP A 7 -13.11 -10.31 -4.73
CA ASP A 7 -13.92 -10.34 -5.96
C ASP A 7 -13.54 -11.54 -6.85
N TYR A 8 -12.25 -11.85 -6.98
CA TYR A 8 -11.80 -12.99 -7.78
C TYR A 8 -12.10 -14.35 -7.14
N GLU A 9 -12.09 -14.46 -5.81
CA GLU A 9 -12.57 -15.65 -5.10
C GLU A 9 -14.07 -15.87 -5.35
N ARG A 10 -14.89 -14.81 -5.33
CA ARG A 10 -16.32 -14.90 -5.67
C ARG A 10 -16.56 -15.35 -7.12
N ARG A 11 -15.62 -15.04 -8.03
CA ARG A 11 -15.63 -15.48 -9.43
C ARG A 11 -15.02 -16.88 -9.64
N GLY A 12 -14.59 -17.56 -8.59
CA GLY A 12 -14.03 -18.93 -8.64
C GLY A 12 -12.64 -19.03 -9.26
N LEU A 13 -11.90 -17.92 -9.37
CA LEU A 13 -10.55 -17.91 -9.94
C LEU A 13 -9.55 -18.51 -8.95
N SER A 14 -8.54 -19.22 -9.48
CA SER A 14 -7.48 -19.76 -8.63
C SER A 14 -6.66 -18.63 -8.00
N ARG A 15 -6.09 -18.85 -6.81
CA ARG A 15 -5.29 -17.85 -6.08
C ARG A 15 -4.18 -17.21 -6.91
N ILE A 16 -3.56 -18.00 -7.79
CA ILE A 16 -2.50 -17.54 -8.69
C ILE A 16 -3.07 -16.60 -9.76
N GLN A 17 -4.25 -16.91 -10.29
CA GLN A 17 -4.94 -16.04 -11.26
C GLN A 17 -5.41 -14.74 -10.59
N ALA A 18 -6.01 -14.83 -9.41
CA ALA A 18 -6.44 -13.68 -8.62
C ALA A 18 -5.27 -12.75 -8.26
N ALA A 19 -4.13 -13.33 -7.85
CA ALA A 19 -2.91 -12.56 -7.57
C ALA A 19 -2.38 -11.86 -8.84
N LYS A 20 -2.30 -12.55 -9.98
CA LYS A 20 -1.81 -11.97 -11.24
C LYS A 20 -2.67 -10.80 -11.71
N LEU A 21 -4.00 -10.96 -11.72
CA LEU A 21 -4.90 -9.86 -12.10
C LEU A 21 -4.87 -8.72 -11.06
N GLY A 22 -4.89 -9.05 -9.77
CA GLY A 22 -4.90 -8.06 -8.71
C GLY A 22 -3.65 -7.19 -8.66
N ILE A 23 -2.48 -7.74 -9.02
CA ILE A 23 -1.24 -6.97 -9.17
C ILE A 23 -1.34 -6.00 -10.36
N GLY A 24 -1.91 -6.43 -11.48
CA GLY A 24 -2.08 -5.58 -12.67
C GLY A 24 -2.96 -4.35 -12.42
N GLU A 25 -4.03 -4.50 -11.64
CA GLU A 25 -4.94 -3.40 -11.29
C GLU A 25 -4.31 -2.35 -10.36
N VAL A 26 -3.42 -2.76 -9.46
CA VAL A 26 -2.76 -1.82 -8.52
C VAL A 26 -1.45 -1.24 -9.07
N ALA A 27 -0.77 -1.92 -10.00
CA ALA A 27 0.51 -1.46 -10.53
C ALA A 27 0.42 -0.11 -11.25
N LEU A 28 -0.58 0.05 -12.14
CA LEU A 28 -0.77 1.26 -12.93
C LEU A 28 -0.95 2.52 -12.05
N PRO A 29 -1.88 2.57 -11.07
CA PRO A 29 -2.03 3.72 -10.17
C PRO A 29 -0.76 4.10 -9.42
N ILE A 30 0.03 3.12 -8.97
CA ILE A 30 1.24 3.39 -8.18
C ILE A 30 2.36 3.96 -9.08
N ILE A 31 2.52 3.41 -10.30
CA ILE A 31 3.46 3.94 -11.29
C ILE A 31 3.10 5.38 -11.65
N VAL A 32 1.82 5.63 -11.98
CA VAL A 32 1.34 6.96 -12.36
C VAL A 32 1.52 7.95 -11.20
N SER A 33 1.16 7.58 -9.97
CA SER A 33 1.37 8.42 -8.80
C SER A 33 2.84 8.77 -8.59
N THR A 34 3.74 7.81 -8.76
CA THR A 34 5.19 8.03 -8.62
C THR A 34 5.71 8.98 -9.72
N ALA A 35 5.27 8.76 -10.97
CA ALA A 35 5.63 9.61 -12.09
C ALA A 35 5.13 11.05 -11.91
N THR A 36 3.90 11.24 -11.43
CA THR A 36 3.34 12.57 -11.15
C THR A 36 4.12 13.28 -10.03
N THR A 37 4.55 12.56 -8.98
CA THR A 37 5.40 13.14 -7.94
C THR A 37 6.71 13.66 -8.50
N ILE A 38 7.38 12.89 -9.37
CA ILE A 38 8.62 13.31 -10.03
C ILE A 38 8.35 14.50 -10.97
N ALA A 39 7.26 14.45 -11.73
CA ALA A 39 6.89 15.48 -12.69
C ALA A 39 6.66 16.86 -12.03
N ALA A 40 6.16 16.88 -10.79
CA ALA A 40 5.97 18.12 -10.04
C ALA A 40 7.28 18.88 -9.77
N PHE A 41 8.43 18.21 -9.81
CA PHE A 41 9.75 18.82 -9.61
C PHE A 41 10.43 19.28 -10.91
N ILE A 42 9.86 18.99 -12.08
CA ILE A 42 10.42 19.41 -13.39
C ILE A 42 10.64 20.94 -13.46
N PRO A 43 9.69 21.80 -13.02
CA PRO A 43 9.88 23.25 -13.09
C PRO A 43 11.05 23.74 -12.24
N LEU A 44 11.34 23.06 -11.12
CA LEU A 44 12.45 23.42 -10.22
C LEU A 44 13.82 23.18 -10.86
N GLY A 45 13.94 22.17 -11.73
CA GLY A 45 15.18 21.91 -12.47
C GLY A 45 15.47 22.92 -13.58
N THR A 46 14.47 23.69 -14.02
CA THR A 46 14.62 24.72 -15.06
C THR A 46 15.04 26.10 -14.54
N TRP A 47 15.26 26.23 -13.23
CA TRP A 47 15.61 27.52 -12.62
C TRP A 47 17.08 27.88 -12.87
N PRO A 48 17.41 29.08 -13.40
CA PRO A 48 18.78 29.49 -13.68
C PRO A 48 19.55 29.90 -12.40
N GLY A 49 20.83 29.55 -12.33
CA GLY A 49 21.77 29.97 -11.27
C GLY A 49 22.27 28.81 -10.41
N ILE A 50 23.20 29.11 -9.49
CA ILE A 50 23.86 28.12 -8.61
C ILE A 50 22.84 27.28 -7.84
N ILE A 51 21.76 27.90 -7.35
CA ILE A 51 20.70 27.21 -6.60
C ILE A 51 19.97 26.20 -7.49
N GLY A 52 19.76 26.50 -8.78
CA GLY A 52 19.12 25.59 -9.73
C GLY A 52 19.94 24.32 -9.99
N GLU A 53 21.26 24.45 -10.11
CA GLU A 53 22.18 23.30 -10.24
C GLU A 53 22.11 22.37 -9.02
N PHE A 54 22.03 22.91 -7.81
CA PHE A 54 21.81 22.10 -6.61
C PHE A 54 20.40 21.48 -6.55
N MET A 55 19.39 22.19 -7.05
CA MET A 55 18.00 21.73 -7.01
C MET A 55 17.73 20.53 -7.92
N ILE A 56 18.57 20.27 -8.93
CA ILE A 56 18.44 19.12 -9.83
C ILE A 56 18.72 17.78 -9.11
N TYR A 57 19.54 17.79 -8.06
CA TYR A 57 19.88 16.57 -7.31
C TYR A 57 18.70 16.02 -6.49
N PHE A 58 17.79 16.88 -6.05
CA PHE A 58 16.59 16.48 -5.31
C PHE A 58 15.67 15.54 -6.10
N PRO A 59 15.15 15.90 -7.30
CA PRO A 59 14.32 15.03 -8.09
C PRO A 59 15.04 13.76 -8.54
N ILE A 60 16.35 13.81 -8.81
CA ILE A 60 17.14 12.62 -9.17
C ILE A 60 17.17 11.62 -8.00
N THR A 61 17.49 12.11 -6.79
CA THR A 61 17.56 11.27 -5.59
C THR A 61 16.19 10.71 -5.22
N LEU A 62 15.14 11.54 -5.26
CA LEU A 62 13.76 11.12 -5.03
C LEU A 62 13.30 10.08 -6.05
N SER A 63 13.60 10.27 -7.34
CA SER A 63 13.25 9.31 -8.38
C SER A 63 13.92 7.95 -8.15
N ALA A 64 15.19 7.93 -7.73
CA ALA A 64 15.90 6.70 -7.43
C ALA A 64 15.32 5.96 -6.22
N ILE A 65 15.02 6.68 -5.13
CA ILE A 65 14.42 6.12 -3.91
C ILE A 65 13.00 5.61 -4.18
N LEU A 66 12.16 6.43 -4.83
CA LEU A 66 10.78 6.08 -5.14
C LEU A 66 10.70 4.92 -6.13
N GLY A 67 11.53 4.95 -7.18
CA GLY A 67 11.62 3.85 -8.14
C GLY A 67 12.06 2.54 -7.50
N SER A 68 13.05 2.59 -6.60
CA SER A 68 13.48 1.41 -5.82
C SER A 68 12.35 0.90 -4.93
N SER A 69 11.69 1.79 -4.19
CA SER A 69 10.55 1.43 -3.32
C SER A 69 9.39 0.81 -4.10
N LEU A 70 9.12 1.29 -5.31
CA LEU A 70 8.07 0.79 -6.18
C LEU A 70 8.31 -0.68 -6.57
N ILE A 71 9.54 -1.00 -6.98
CA ILE A 71 9.93 -2.36 -7.36
C ILE A 71 9.79 -3.29 -6.15
N VAL A 72 10.32 -2.88 -5.00
CA VAL A 72 10.22 -3.66 -3.76
C VAL A 72 8.76 -3.88 -3.38
N ALA A 73 7.92 -2.84 -3.42
CA ALA A 73 6.51 -2.96 -3.07
C ALA A 73 5.75 -3.95 -3.96
N ILE A 74 5.99 -3.95 -5.27
CA ILE A 74 5.30 -4.87 -6.19
C ILE A 74 5.75 -6.32 -5.97
N PHE A 75 7.04 -6.59 -5.82
CA PHE A 75 7.55 -7.96 -5.68
C PHE A 75 7.41 -8.52 -4.27
N PHE A 76 7.85 -7.77 -3.25
CA PHE A 76 7.89 -8.27 -1.87
C PHE A 76 6.50 -8.32 -1.24
N ASN A 77 5.65 -7.30 -1.40
CA ASN A 77 4.29 -7.40 -0.85
C ASN A 77 3.52 -8.55 -1.49
N SER A 78 3.66 -8.76 -2.80
CA SER A 78 3.00 -9.86 -3.50
C SER A 78 3.50 -11.23 -3.02
N MET A 79 4.82 -11.39 -2.85
CA MET A 79 5.42 -12.64 -2.37
C MET A 79 5.03 -12.93 -0.91
N LEU A 80 5.10 -11.92 -0.03
CA LEU A 80 4.73 -12.06 1.37
C LEU A 80 3.25 -12.40 1.53
N VAL A 81 2.36 -11.72 0.81
CA VAL A 81 0.93 -12.04 0.83
C VAL A 81 0.68 -13.44 0.29
N SER A 82 1.35 -13.87 -0.78
CA SER A 82 1.15 -15.22 -1.33
C SER A 82 1.60 -16.34 -0.38
N ASN A 83 2.69 -16.15 0.37
CA ASN A 83 3.23 -17.18 1.26
C ASN A 83 2.64 -17.15 2.67
N PHE A 84 2.26 -15.97 3.18
CA PHE A 84 1.80 -15.81 4.57
C PHE A 84 0.30 -15.59 4.71
N MET A 85 -0.46 -15.43 3.62
CA MET A 85 -1.92 -15.34 3.70
C MET A 85 -2.53 -16.75 3.81
N THR A 86 -2.52 -17.30 5.02
CA THR A 86 -3.50 -18.31 5.42
C THR A 86 -4.87 -17.65 5.37
N VAL A 87 -5.67 -18.04 4.36
CA VAL A 87 -7.10 -17.70 4.28
C VAL A 87 -7.84 -18.61 5.26
N GLU A 88 -7.44 -18.57 6.53
CA GLU A 88 -8.33 -18.96 7.59
C GLU A 88 -9.19 -17.73 7.84
N GLU A 89 -10.38 -17.74 7.26
CA GLU A 89 -11.51 -17.02 7.83
C GLU A 89 -11.73 -17.65 9.21
N ASN A 90 -10.93 -17.23 10.20
CA ASN A 90 -11.24 -17.50 11.58
C ASN A 90 -12.56 -16.78 11.79
N GLU A 91 -13.68 -17.51 11.64
CA GLU A 91 -15.01 -17.00 11.93
C GLU A 91 -14.92 -16.39 13.32
N LEU A 92 -14.86 -15.07 13.37
CA LEU A 92 -14.71 -14.34 14.60
C LEU A 92 -16.00 -14.60 15.36
N ASN A 93 -15.94 -15.53 16.31
CA ASN A 93 -17.08 -15.89 17.11
C ASN A 93 -17.64 -14.61 17.73
N ASN A 94 -18.91 -14.30 17.42
CA ASN A 94 -19.58 -13.08 17.87
C ASN A 94 -19.41 -12.85 19.38
N LYS A 95 -19.30 -13.92 20.19
CA LYS A 95 -19.02 -13.82 21.63
C LYS A 95 -17.67 -13.17 21.96
N ASN A 96 -16.62 -13.46 21.18
CA ASN A 96 -15.29 -12.89 21.37
C ASN A 96 -15.24 -11.42 20.92
N LEU A 97 -15.95 -11.08 19.84
CA LEU A 97 -16.11 -9.70 19.37
C LEU A 97 -16.88 -8.84 20.39
N TYR A 98 -18.02 -9.31 20.90
CA TYR A 98 -18.76 -8.57 21.94
C TYR A 98 -17.94 -8.37 23.21
N ARG A 99 -17.13 -9.37 23.60
CA ARG A 99 -16.25 -9.28 24.77
C ARG A 99 -15.12 -8.29 24.55
N ALA A 100 -14.49 -8.31 23.37
CA ALA A 100 -13.45 -7.36 22.98
C ALA A 100 -13.99 -5.92 22.91
N THR A 101 -15.16 -5.71 22.29
CA THR A 101 -15.82 -4.40 22.22
C THR A 101 -16.21 -3.88 23.60
N TYR A 102 -16.71 -4.75 24.49
CA TYR A 102 -17.02 -4.37 25.87
C TYR A 102 -15.76 -3.99 26.65
N PHE A 103 -14.69 -4.77 26.52
CA PHE A 103 -13.41 -4.50 27.18
C PHE A 103 -12.81 -3.19 26.67
N PHE A 104 -12.70 -3.03 25.36
CA PHE A 104 -12.21 -1.81 24.72
C PHE A 104 -13.00 -0.57 25.17
N ARG A 105 -14.33 -0.66 25.18
CA ARG A 105 -15.21 0.42 25.64
C ARG A 105 -15.01 0.75 27.12
N LYS A 106 -14.74 -0.25 27.97
CA LYS A 106 -14.45 -0.03 29.39
C LYS A 106 -13.13 0.71 29.58
N TYR A 107 -12.08 0.34 28.85
CA TYR A 107 -10.77 1.02 28.93
C TYR A 107 -10.79 2.40 28.29
N TRP A 108 -11.50 2.56 27.17
CA TRP A 108 -11.68 3.84 26.51
C TRP A 108 -12.34 4.86 27.43
N ASN A 109 -13.42 4.45 28.12
CA ASN A 109 -14.06 5.31 29.10
C ASN A 109 -13.15 5.63 30.29
N TYR A 110 -12.39 4.66 30.80
CA TYR A 110 -11.44 4.89 31.88
C TYR A 110 -10.32 5.87 31.50
N PHE A 111 -9.87 5.85 30.24
CA PHE A 111 -8.88 6.80 29.73
C PHE A 111 -9.49 8.17 29.42
N SER A 112 -10.72 8.24 28.92
CA SER A 112 -11.39 9.52 28.65
C SER A 112 -11.80 10.29 29.91
N ASP A 113 -11.88 9.59 31.04
CA ASP A 113 -12.18 10.16 32.37
C ASP A 113 -10.90 10.65 33.09
N PHE A 114 -9.72 10.57 32.44
CA PHE A 114 -8.42 11.04 32.92
C PHE A 114 -7.95 12.26 32.11
#